data_AF-A0A7C8EST1-F1
#
_entry.id   AF-A0A7C8EST1-F1
#
_cell.length_a   1.000
_cell.length_b   1.000
_cell.length_c   1.000
_cell.angle_alpha   90.00
_cell.angle_beta   90.00
_cell.angle_gamma   90.00
#
_symmetry.space_group_name_H-M   'P 1'
#
loop_
_entity.id
_entity.type
_entity.pdbx_description
1 polymer ?
#
loop_
_entity_poly.entity_id
_entity_poly.type
_entity_poly.pdbx_seq_one_letter_code
_entity_poly.pdbx_strand_id
1 'polypeptide(L)'
;MKFTLDGNELFGGDDVQIKVFSFSRASIERTISGVDGVLSIDLGNRGRKVQQSGMLRANSRTQMRAKIDAIGAYMDGCTHTLVTEGGKEYDNLRVDSFETTKEKTSGGGVIVDYKIVYTQLAI
;
A
#
# COMPACT_ATOMS: atom_id res chain seq x y z
N MET A 1 8.98 -11.78 -12.75
CA MET A 1 8.11 -10.71 -12.21
C MET A 1 8.53 -10.46 -10.77
N LYS A 2 9.15 -9.30 -10.48
CA LYS A 2 9.72 -9.00 -9.15
C LYS A 2 9.22 -7.64 -8.69
N PHE A 3 8.66 -7.60 -7.49
CA PHE A 3 8.33 -6.37 -6.78
C PHE A 3 9.23 -6.33 -5.56
N THR A 4 9.91 -5.20 -5.36
CA THR A 4 10.78 -5.01 -4.21
C THR A 4 10.29 -3.85 -3.35
N LEU A 5 10.30 -4.06 -2.04
CA LEU A 5 10.09 -3.03 -1.04
C LEU A 5 11.43 -2.82 -0.33
N ASP A 6 12.01 -1.62 -0.47
CA ASP A 6 13.39 -1.32 -0.02
C ASP A 6 14.43 -2.33 -0.52
N GLY A 7 14.26 -2.81 -1.76
CA GLY A 7 15.14 -3.83 -2.35
C GLY A 7 14.85 -5.28 -1.92
N ASN A 8 13.92 -5.51 -0.99
CA ASN A 8 13.53 -6.86 -0.57
C ASN A 8 12.42 -7.45 -1.46
N GLU A 9 12.66 -8.65 -2.01
CA GLU A 9 11.71 -9.40 -2.83
C GLU A 9 10.66 -10.12 -1.97
N LEU A 10 9.71 -9.36 -1.40
CA LEU A 10 8.72 -9.89 -0.46
C LEU A 10 7.45 -10.44 -1.15
N PHE A 11 7.21 -10.06 -2.41
CA PHE A 11 5.96 -10.37 -3.11
C PHE A 11 6.19 -11.37 -4.25
N GLY A 12 5.39 -12.45 -4.27
CA GLY A 12 5.40 -13.45 -5.35
C GLY A 12 4.75 -12.90 -6.61
N GLY A 13 5.47 -12.92 -7.72
CA GLY A 13 5.20 -12.08 -8.88
C GLY A 13 4.03 -12.43 -9.81
N ASP A 14 3.21 -13.45 -9.54
CA ASP A 14 2.25 -13.93 -10.54
C ASP A 14 0.93 -13.14 -10.63
N ASP A 15 0.57 -12.31 -9.64
CA ASP A 15 -0.72 -11.60 -9.65
C ASP A 15 -0.75 -10.33 -8.76
N VAL A 16 0.31 -9.52 -8.81
CA VAL A 16 0.38 -8.27 -8.03
C VAL A 16 -0.21 -7.12 -8.85
N GLN A 17 -1.31 -6.56 -8.37
CA GLN A 17 -1.97 -5.38 -8.91
C GLN A 17 -1.63 -4.14 -8.09
N ILE A 18 -1.23 -3.06 -8.76
CA ILE A 18 -1.00 -1.76 -8.13
C ILE A 18 -2.00 -0.76 -8.68
N LYS A 19 -2.79 -0.19 -7.78
CA LYS A 19 -3.70 0.92 -8.04
C LYS A 19 -3.15 2.18 -7.41
N VAL A 20 -2.78 3.14 -8.25
CA VAL A 20 -2.35 4.47 -7.80
C VAL A 20 -3.54 5.39 -7.85
N PHE A 21 -3.88 6.01 -6.73
CA PHE A 21 -4.93 7.00 -6.66
C PHE A 21 -4.39 8.40 -7.03
N SER A 22 -5.30 9.29 -7.41
CA SER A 22 -4.96 10.69 -7.66
C SER A 22 -4.46 11.38 -6.38
N PHE A 23 -3.66 12.43 -6.55
CA PHE A 23 -3.35 13.35 -5.47
C PHE A 23 -4.63 13.93 -4.90
N SER A 24 -4.75 13.92 -3.58
CA SER A 24 -5.84 14.60 -2.89
C SER A 24 -5.36 15.93 -2.34
N ARG A 25 -6.17 16.97 -2.57
CA ARG A 25 -6.05 18.22 -1.82
C ARG A 25 -6.98 18.12 -0.64
N ALA A 26 -6.49 18.50 0.53
CA ALA A 26 -7.35 18.70 1.67
C ALA A 26 -7.85 20.14 1.62
N SER A 27 -9.16 20.33 1.62
CA SER A 27 -9.79 21.63 1.82
C SER A 27 -10.64 21.60 3.08
N ILE A 28 -10.67 22.70 3.80
CA ILE A 28 -11.68 22.93 4.85
C ILE A 28 -12.68 23.93 4.29
N GLU A 29 -13.92 23.49 4.17
CA GLU A 29 -15.02 24.34 3.76
C GLU A 29 -15.77 24.83 4.99
N ARG A 30 -15.96 26.14 5.09
CA ARG A 30 -16.76 26.79 6.13
C ARG A 30 -17.88 27.59 5.50
N THR A 31 -19.11 27.30 5.91
CA THR A 31 -20.28 28.10 5.62
C THR A 31 -20.53 29.09 6.75
N ILE A 32 -20.95 30.31 6.41
CA ILE A 32 -21.31 31.35 7.37
C ILE A 32 -22.78 31.69 7.12
N SER A 33 -23.62 31.59 8.16
CA SER A 33 -25.04 31.91 8.05
C SER A 33 -25.25 33.35 7.59
N GLY A 34 -26.10 33.54 6.58
CA GLY A 34 -26.39 34.86 6.00
C GLY A 34 -25.41 35.31 4.91
N VAL A 35 -24.45 34.46 4.52
CA VAL A 35 -23.58 34.67 3.36
C VAL A 35 -23.82 33.55 2.35
N ASP A 36 -24.21 33.91 1.14
CA ASP A 36 -24.28 32.96 0.02
C ASP A 36 -22.86 32.72 -0.50
N GLY A 37 -22.22 31.70 0.07
CA GLY A 37 -20.87 31.29 -0.32
C GLY A 37 -20.24 30.31 0.66
N VAL A 38 -19.12 29.73 0.25
CA VAL A 38 -18.30 28.83 1.07
C VAL A 38 -16.89 29.42 1.14
N LEU A 39 -16.39 29.63 2.35
CA LEU A 39 -14.97 29.87 2.57
C LEU A 39 -14.25 28.53 2.44
N SER A 40 -13.53 28.32 1.34
CA SER A 40 -12.68 27.13 1.15
C SER A 40 -11.24 27.48 1.49
N ILE A 41 -10.69 26.82 2.51
CA ILE A 41 -9.29 26.93 2.94
C ILE A 41 -8.55 25.74 2.34
N ASP A 42 -7.69 25.99 1.36
CA ASP A 42 -6.80 24.97 0.79
C ASP A 42 -5.67 24.65 1.79
N LEU A 43 -5.57 23.38 2.19
CA LEU A 43 -4.54 22.90 3.10
C LEU A 43 -3.32 22.31 2.35
N GLY A 44 -3.21 22.58 1.06
CA GLY A 44 -2.15 22.08 0.19
C GLY A 44 -2.36 20.65 -0.31
N ASN A 45 -1.36 20.18 -1.07
CA ASN A 45 -1.31 18.81 -1.55
C ASN A 45 -1.03 17.87 -0.38
N ARG A 46 -1.91 16.89 -0.18
CA ARG A 46 -1.54 15.70 0.57
C ARG A 46 -1.06 14.61 -0.37
N GLY A 47 -0.30 13.71 0.21
CA GLY A 47 0.14 12.50 -0.44
C GLY A 47 -0.98 11.74 -1.15
N ARG A 48 -0.62 10.91 -2.14
CA ARG A 48 -1.59 10.02 -2.80
C ARG A 48 -1.58 8.65 -2.15
N LYS A 49 -2.70 7.94 -2.23
CA LYS A 49 -2.74 6.53 -1.85
C LYS A 49 -2.21 5.66 -2.99
N VAL A 50 -1.46 4.64 -2.62
CA VAL A 50 -1.07 3.55 -3.51
C VAL A 50 -1.56 2.27 -2.87
N GLN A 51 -2.41 1.52 -3.58
CA GLN A 51 -2.88 0.23 -3.11
C GLN A 51 -2.19 -0.86 -3.91
N GLN A 52 -1.58 -1.79 -3.21
CA GLN A 52 -1.06 -3.03 -3.77
C GLN A 52 -1.96 -4.17 -3.32
N SER A 53 -2.31 -5.07 -4.22
CA SER A 53 -3.09 -6.26 -3.90
C SER A 53 -2.53 -7.43 -4.70
N GLY A 54 -2.52 -8.62 -4.13
CA GLY A 54 -2.01 -9.79 -4.83
C GLY A 54 -2.07 -11.04 -3.99
N MET A 55 -1.30 -12.05 -4.38
CA MET A 55 -1.31 -13.36 -3.76
C MET A 55 0.08 -13.73 -3.22
N LEU A 56 0.18 -13.99 -1.93
CA LEU A 56 1.37 -14.58 -1.31
C LEU A 56 1.29 -16.10 -1.43
N ARG A 57 2.43 -16.71 -1.77
CA ARG A 57 2.62 -18.17 -1.81
C ARG A 57 3.80 -18.56 -0.94
N ALA A 58 3.65 -19.65 -0.19
CA ALA A 58 4.70 -20.25 0.62
C ALA A 58 4.56 -21.77 0.67
N ASN A 59 5.67 -22.47 0.89
CA ASN A 59 5.68 -23.94 0.95
C ASN A 59 5.15 -24.49 2.29
N SER A 60 5.05 -23.64 3.32
CA SER A 60 4.53 -24.02 4.63
C SER A 60 3.85 -22.84 5.32
N ARG A 61 3.01 -23.13 6.32
CA ARG A 61 2.40 -22.10 7.17
C ARG A 61 3.46 -21.29 7.93
N THR A 62 4.54 -21.91 8.38
CA THR A 62 5.63 -21.21 9.06
C THR A 62 6.31 -20.20 8.14
N GLN A 63 6.58 -20.59 6.88
CA GLN A 63 7.13 -19.65 5.89
C GLN A 63 6.13 -18.55 5.53
N MET A 64 4.84 -18.87 5.42
CA MET A 64 3.79 -17.87 5.19
C MET A 64 3.77 -16.84 6.32
N ARG A 65 3.78 -17.30 7.56
CA ARG A 65 3.79 -16.44 8.74
C ARG A 65 5.03 -15.55 8.80
N ALA A 66 6.21 -16.11 8.53
CA ALA A 66 7.44 -15.33 8.45
C ALA A 66 7.37 -14.23 7.37
N LYS A 67 6.74 -14.51 6.22
CA LYS A 67 6.51 -13.48 5.17
C LYS A 67 5.53 -12.39 5.63
N ILE A 68 4.43 -12.79 6.26
CA ILE A 68 3.44 -11.85 6.80
C ILE A 68 4.08 -10.95 7.87
N ASP A 69 4.86 -11.54 8.78
CA ASP A 69 5.57 -10.81 9.83
C ASP A 69 6.63 -9.87 9.24
N ALA A 70 7.37 -10.31 8.22
CA ALA A 70 8.34 -9.46 7.51
C ALA A 70 7.68 -8.27 6.79
N ILE A 71 6.52 -8.47 6.16
CA ILE A 71 5.75 -7.38 5.53
C ILE A 71 5.15 -6.45 6.61
N GLY A 72 4.64 -7.02 7.71
CA GLY A 72 4.10 -6.27 8.84
C GLY A 72 5.14 -5.39 9.53
N ALA A 73 6.42 -5.75 9.49
CA ALA A 73 7.50 -4.94 10.03
C ALA A 73 7.66 -3.56 9.36
N TYR A 74 7.17 -3.41 8.12
CA TYR A 74 7.14 -2.13 7.40
C TYR A 74 6.01 -1.19 7.88
N MET A 75 5.17 -1.63 8.83
CA MET A 75 4.24 -0.76 9.55
C MET A 75 4.94 -0.06 10.73
N ASP A 76 6.16 0.41 10.53
CA ASP A 76 6.99 1.09 11.54
C ASP A 76 6.75 2.61 11.57
N GLY A 77 6.00 3.13 10.60
CA GLY A 77 5.74 4.56 10.44
C GLY A 77 6.79 5.31 9.62
N CYS A 78 7.83 4.61 9.13
CA CYS A 78 8.84 5.14 8.23
C CYS A 78 8.33 5.18 6.79
N THR A 79 9.14 5.80 5.93
CA THR A 79 8.94 5.84 4.49
C THR A 79 9.80 4.79 3.80
N HIS A 80 9.23 4.15 2.80
CA HIS A 80 9.83 3.07 2.02
C HIS A 80 9.72 3.35 0.53
N THR A 81 10.50 2.61 -0.24
CA THR A 81 10.55 2.67 -1.69
C THR A 81 10.02 1.37 -2.27
N LEU A 82 8.94 1.46 -3.07
CA LEU A 82 8.37 0.34 -3.80
C LEU A 82 8.83 0.41 -5.26
N VAL A 83 9.57 -0.60 -5.70
CA VAL A 83 9.94 -0.76 -7.10
C VAL A 83 9.07 -1.85 -7.73
N THR A 84 8.35 -1.45 -8.76
CA THR A 84 7.48 -2.33 -9.53
C THR A 84 8.25 -3.05 -10.63
N GLU A 85 7.64 -4.11 -11.18
CA GLU A 85 8.22 -4.88 -12.29
C GLU A 85 8.62 -4.02 -13.50
N GLY A 86 7.85 -2.96 -13.79
CA GLY A 86 8.14 -2.05 -14.91
C GLY A 86 9.30 -1.08 -14.66
N GLY A 87 10.08 -1.26 -13.59
CA GLY A 87 11.11 -0.32 -13.15
C GLY A 87 10.55 1.00 -12.61
N LYS A 88 9.23 1.10 -12.46
CA LYS A 88 8.60 2.28 -11.89
C LYS A 88 8.78 2.24 -10.38
N GLU A 89 9.42 3.28 -9.88
CA GLU A 89 9.73 3.49 -8.48
C GLU A 89 8.69 4.42 -7.85
N TYR A 90 8.26 4.04 -6.66
CA TYR A 90 7.39 4.84 -5.80
C TYR A 90 8.12 5.04 -4.48
N ASP A 91 8.74 6.20 -4.33
CA ASP A 91 9.44 6.57 -3.11
C ASP A 91 8.51 7.31 -2.13
N ASN A 92 8.99 7.54 -0.91
CA ASN A 92 8.26 8.23 0.17
C ASN A 92 6.92 7.57 0.53
N LEU A 93 6.85 6.23 0.45
CA LEU A 93 5.67 5.46 0.79
C LEU A 93 5.66 5.08 2.27
N ARG A 94 4.71 5.59 3.03
CA ARG A 94 4.41 5.05 4.35
C ARG A 94 3.38 3.93 4.24
N VAL A 95 3.62 2.79 4.88
CA VAL A 95 2.61 1.73 5.00
C VAL A 95 1.55 2.17 6.01
N ASP A 96 0.30 2.31 5.57
CA ASP A 96 -0.82 2.67 6.44
C ASP A 96 -1.62 1.45 6.89
N SER A 97 -1.81 0.47 6.00
CA SER A 97 -2.49 -0.77 6.37
C SER A 97 -1.99 -1.98 5.58
N PHE A 98 -1.97 -3.12 6.25
CA PHE A 98 -1.70 -4.42 5.66
C PHE A 98 -2.78 -5.40 6.12
N GLU A 99 -3.48 -5.98 5.15
CA GLU A 99 -4.56 -6.92 5.37
C GLU A 99 -4.29 -8.21 4.59
N THR A 100 -4.57 -9.35 5.22
CA THR A 100 -4.48 -10.67 4.59
C THR A 100 -5.82 -11.39 4.71
N THR A 101 -6.24 -12.10 3.66
CA THR A 101 -7.43 -12.94 3.69
C THR A 101 -7.14 -14.29 4.36
N LYS A 102 -8.18 -15.13 4.52
CA LYS A 102 -8.01 -16.47 5.07
C LYS A 102 -7.07 -17.31 4.20
N GLU A 103 -6.15 -18.00 4.87
CA GLU A 103 -5.24 -18.96 4.25
C GLU A 103 -6.01 -20.03 3.47
N LYS A 104 -5.57 -20.27 2.23
CA LYS A 104 -6.04 -21.36 1.37
C LYS A 104 -4.88 -22.35 1.18
N THR A 105 -5.12 -23.61 1.48
CA THR A 105 -4.16 -24.68 1.17
C THR A 105 -4.40 -25.15 -0.26
N SER A 106 -3.39 -25.11 -1.12
CA SER A 106 -3.49 -25.57 -2.50
C SER A 106 -2.21 -26.31 -2.90
N GLY A 107 -2.35 -27.54 -3.41
CA GLY A 107 -1.29 -28.30 -4.09
C GLY A 107 0.07 -28.35 -3.39
N GLY A 108 0.12 -28.51 -2.08
CA GLY A 108 1.37 -28.60 -1.29
C GLY A 108 1.90 -27.27 -0.74
N GLY A 109 1.22 -26.15 -0.97
CA GLY A 109 1.58 -24.84 -0.44
C GLY A 109 0.42 -24.13 0.28
N VAL A 110 0.76 -23.01 0.91
CA VAL A 110 -0.16 -22.06 1.53
C VAL A 110 -0.25 -20.83 0.64
N ILE A 111 -1.47 -20.41 0.37
CA ILE A 111 -1.80 -19.25 -0.46
C ILE A 111 -2.64 -18.27 0.37
N VAL A 112 -2.29 -16.99 0.34
CA VAL A 112 -3.00 -15.92 1.04
C VAL A 112 -3.16 -14.73 0.11
N ASP A 113 -4.39 -14.23 -0.05
CA ASP A 113 -4.58 -12.96 -0.75
C ASP A 113 -4.23 -11.83 0.21
N TYR A 114 -3.55 -10.80 -0.27
CA TYR A 114 -3.12 -9.68 0.56
C TYR A 114 -3.47 -8.34 -0.08
N LYS A 115 -3.57 -7.32 0.76
CA LYS A 115 -3.78 -5.94 0.38
C LYS A 115 -2.93 -5.04 1.27
N ILE A 116 -2.11 -4.20 0.65
CA ILE A 116 -1.34 -3.16 1.33
C ILE A 116 -1.82 -1.81 0.82
N VAL A 117 -2.03 -0.87 1.73
CA VAL A 117 -2.29 0.53 1.42
C VAL A 117 -1.11 1.35 1.90
N TYR A 118 -0.51 2.06 0.95
CA TYR A 118 0.54 3.03 1.21
C TYR A 118 -0.01 4.44 1.03
N THR A 119 0.52 5.39 1.79
CA THR A 119 0.39 6.83 1.49
C THR A 119 1.75 7.36 1.05
N GLN A 120 1.80 7.87 -0.18
CA GLN A 120 2.98 8.53 -0.72
C GLN A 120 3.03 9.97 -0.24
N LEU A 121 3.88 10.28 0.73
CA LEU A 121 3.87 11.57 1.44
C LEU A 121 4.42 12.74 0.60
N ALA A 122 5.30 12.47 -0.37
CA ALA A 122 5.86 13.45 -1.29
C ALA A 122 6.21 12.81 -2.65
N ILE A 123 6.24 13.64 -3.71
CA ILE A 123 6.95 13.37 -4.98
C ILE A 123 8.10 14.35 -5.06
#